data_AF-X1U252-F1
#
_entry.id   AF-X1U252-F1
#
_cell.length_a   1.000
_cell.length_b   1.000
_cell.length_c   1.000
_cell.angle_alpha   90.00
_cell.angle_beta   90.00
_cell.angle_gamma   90.00
#
_symmetry.space_group_name_H-M   'P 1'
#
loop_
_entity.id
_entity.type
_entity.pdbx_description
1 polymer ?
#
loop_
_entity_poly.entity_id
_entity_poly.type
_entity_poly.pdbx_seq_one_letter_code
_entity_poly.pdbx_strand_id
1 'polypeptide(L)'
;MSKNDDAIIKRLNELYKGVNQNIKKLPLKSNTKYALFSDLHLGDGKKADNFVRNEETMILALKYYKNNGYSVILLGDVEELWQFDLIRIQDRYDKNIYELLRSFPGNKVHRIFGNHDREWKRPSDPILNDENLPHGTHEAIMLGDDIFLVHGHQGDYFCDKVVWFSKFWARGAKSLVPVGKMFGYENRSAEKSQIPKNREKLYYNWAKDNKVILICGHTHNAIFASRSYYWWLKEQIKQKELER
;
A
#
# COMPACT_ATOMS: atom_id res chain seq x y z
N MET A 1 -3.40 -25.52 0.54
CA MET A 1 -2.90 -24.20 0.09
C MET A 1 -2.65 -24.27 -1.40
N SER A 2 -2.88 -23.18 -2.12
CA SER A 2 -2.55 -23.07 -3.54
C SER A 2 -1.04 -22.84 -3.72
N LYS A 3 -0.49 -23.13 -4.91
CA LYS A 3 0.91 -22.77 -5.25
C LYS A 3 1.19 -21.28 -5.08
N ASN A 4 0.17 -20.42 -5.24
CA ASN A 4 0.28 -18.98 -5.03
C ASN A 4 0.37 -18.64 -3.54
N ASP A 5 -0.43 -19.31 -2.70
CA ASP A 5 -0.41 -19.12 -1.24
C ASP A 5 0.96 -19.50 -0.67
N ASP A 6 1.55 -20.60 -1.16
CA ASP A 6 2.88 -21.04 -0.73
C ASP A 6 3.97 -20.02 -1.13
N ALA A 7 3.86 -19.43 -2.33
CA ALA A 7 4.78 -18.39 -2.80
C ALA A 7 4.68 -17.11 -1.96
N ILE A 8 3.46 -16.70 -1.62
CA ILE A 8 3.19 -15.57 -0.72
C ILE A 8 3.82 -15.81 0.66
N ILE A 9 3.53 -16.95 1.30
CA ILE A 9 4.12 -17.28 2.62
C ILE A 9 5.64 -17.33 2.55
N LYS A 10 6.20 -17.94 1.50
CA LYS A 10 7.65 -18.00 1.30
C LYS A 10 8.23 -16.58 1.24
N ARG A 11 7.61 -15.68 0.48
CA ARG A 11 8.09 -14.30 0.34
C ARG A 11 8.00 -13.51 1.65
N LEU A 12 6.88 -13.65 2.38
CA LEU A 12 6.73 -13.04 3.71
C LEU A 12 7.80 -13.54 4.68
N ASN A 13 8.12 -14.84 4.67
CA ASN A 13 9.18 -15.40 5.49
C ASN A 13 10.57 -14.88 5.10
N GLU A 14 10.87 -14.78 3.81
CA GLU A 14 12.15 -14.26 3.31
C GLU A 14 12.39 -12.81 3.75
N LEU A 15 11.35 -11.98 3.65
CA LEU A 15 11.39 -10.61 4.15
C LEU A 15 11.49 -10.63 5.68
N TYR A 16 10.52 -11.19 6.41
CA TYR A 16 10.51 -11.13 7.87
C TYR A 16 11.81 -11.64 8.54
N LYS A 17 12.42 -12.71 8.01
CA LYS A 17 13.68 -13.27 8.53
C LYS A 17 14.94 -12.51 8.10
N GLY A 18 14.81 -11.45 7.29
CA GLY A 18 15.91 -10.60 6.86
C GLY A 18 16.87 -11.26 5.88
N VAL A 19 16.44 -12.31 5.16
CA VAL A 19 17.28 -13.03 4.20
C VAL A 19 17.68 -12.12 3.03
N ASN A 20 16.81 -11.17 2.69
CA ASN A 20 17.09 -10.09 1.75
C ASN A 20 17.16 -8.77 2.52
N GLN A 21 18.26 -8.01 2.41
CA GLN A 21 18.50 -6.72 3.09
C GLN A 21 17.53 -5.58 2.68
N ASN A 22 16.39 -5.88 2.05
CA ASN A 22 15.47 -4.91 1.49
C ASN A 22 14.37 -4.47 2.48
N ILE A 23 14.74 -4.32 3.75
CA ILE A 23 13.81 -3.97 4.84
C ILE A 23 14.37 -2.81 5.63
N LYS A 24 13.57 -1.76 5.77
CA LYS A 24 13.92 -0.61 6.59
C LYS A 24 13.43 -0.86 8.02
N LYS A 25 14.34 -0.77 8.98
CA LYS A 25 13.98 -0.77 10.40
C LYS A 25 13.76 0.66 10.87
N LEU A 26 12.62 0.92 11.50
CA LEU A 26 12.30 2.20 12.11
C LEU A 26 12.03 2.00 13.60
N PRO A 27 12.39 2.96 14.45
CA PRO A 27 12.20 2.83 15.90
C PRO A 27 10.71 2.89 16.27
N LEU A 28 10.30 2.09 17.25
CA LEU A 28 9.00 2.21 17.91
C LEU A 28 9.25 2.50 19.39
N LYS A 29 9.09 3.77 19.79
CA LYS A 29 9.27 4.23 21.18
C LYS A 29 8.00 4.94 21.65
N SER A 30 7.88 5.22 22.94
CA SER A 30 6.70 5.88 23.52
C SER A 30 6.34 7.23 22.89
N ASN A 31 7.30 7.93 22.28
CA ASN A 31 7.11 9.22 21.63
C ASN A 31 7.12 9.16 20.09
N THR A 32 7.26 7.99 19.47
CA THR A 32 7.23 7.86 18.01
C THR A 32 5.79 7.88 17.52
N LYS A 33 5.51 8.70 16.51
CA LYS A 33 4.20 8.80 15.88
C LYS A 33 4.35 8.54 14.38
N TYR A 34 3.58 7.58 13.86
CA TYR A 34 3.58 7.25 12.44
C TYR A 34 2.18 7.46 11.85
N ALA A 35 2.14 8.06 10.66
CA ALA A 35 0.96 8.10 9.80
C ALA A 35 1.23 7.25 8.56
N LEU A 36 0.36 6.28 8.28
CA LEU A 36 0.51 5.35 7.16
C LEU A 36 -0.48 5.71 6.06
N PHE A 37 -0.01 5.78 4.82
CA PHE A 37 -0.82 5.94 3.62
C PHE A 37 -0.44 4.86 2.61
N SER A 38 -1.40 4.32 1.86
CA SER A 38 -1.17 3.33 0.80
C SER A 38 -2.18 3.58 -0.32
N ASP A 39 -1.90 3.06 -1.52
CA ASP A 39 -2.87 3.02 -2.61
C ASP A 39 -3.45 4.42 -2.92
N LEU A 40 -2.57 5.42 -2.95
CA LEU A 40 -2.96 6.79 -3.27
C LEU A 40 -3.23 6.93 -4.77
N HIS A 41 -2.45 6.25 -5.61
CA HIS A 41 -2.59 6.23 -7.08
C HIS A 41 -2.61 7.64 -7.72
N LEU A 42 -1.63 8.48 -7.38
CA LEU A 42 -1.41 9.81 -7.96
C LEU A 42 -1.29 9.68 -9.50
N GLY A 43 -2.14 10.41 -10.24
CA GLY A 43 -2.15 10.43 -11.70
C GLY A 43 -1.73 11.78 -12.30
N ASP A 44 -2.37 12.18 -13.41
CA ASP A 44 -2.07 13.43 -14.12
C ASP A 44 -3.02 14.60 -13.79
N GLY A 45 -3.87 14.45 -12.78
CA GLY A 45 -4.87 15.43 -12.37
C GLY A 45 -6.07 15.57 -13.30
N LYS A 46 -6.19 14.75 -14.36
CA LYS A 46 -7.33 14.77 -15.29
C LYS A 46 -8.39 13.74 -14.88
N LYS A 47 -9.44 13.57 -15.69
CA LYS A 47 -10.59 12.69 -15.42
C LYS A 47 -10.24 11.23 -15.11
N ALA A 48 -9.09 10.74 -15.57
CA ALA A 48 -8.64 9.37 -15.32
C ALA A 48 -7.88 9.23 -13.99
N ASP A 49 -7.37 10.33 -13.43
CA ASP A 49 -6.73 10.38 -12.13
C ASP A 49 -7.79 10.26 -11.03
N ASN A 50 -7.75 9.18 -10.25
CA ASN A 50 -8.68 8.97 -9.15
C ASN A 50 -8.25 9.70 -7.87
N PHE A 51 -6.95 9.98 -7.70
CA PHE A 51 -6.41 10.68 -6.55
C PHE A 51 -6.81 12.15 -6.53
N VAL A 52 -7.02 12.78 -7.70
CA VAL A 52 -7.25 14.23 -7.80
C VAL A 52 -8.38 14.75 -6.89
N ARG A 53 -9.41 13.94 -6.64
CA ARG A 53 -10.53 14.30 -5.75
C ARG A 53 -10.19 14.29 -4.26
N ASN A 54 -9.09 13.62 -3.89
CA ASN A 54 -8.60 13.50 -2.52
C ASN A 54 -7.43 14.44 -2.22
N GLU A 55 -6.97 15.23 -3.19
CA GLU A 55 -5.77 16.07 -3.07
C GLU A 55 -5.84 17.04 -1.88
N GLU A 56 -6.93 17.80 -1.73
CA GLU A 56 -7.10 18.73 -0.61
C GLU A 56 -7.10 18.01 0.75
N THR A 57 -7.75 16.84 0.81
CA THR A 57 -7.77 16.01 2.03
C THR A 57 -6.36 15.54 2.38
N MET A 58 -5.59 15.10 1.39
CA MET A 58 -4.20 14.70 1.58
C MET A 58 -3.33 15.86 2.06
N ILE A 59 -3.48 17.05 1.47
CA ILE A 59 -2.75 18.26 1.89
C ILE A 59 -3.05 18.61 3.35
N LEU A 60 -4.33 18.58 3.76
CA LEU A 60 -4.73 18.86 5.14
C LEU A 60 -4.13 17.83 6.10
N ALA A 61 -4.22 16.54 5.77
CA ALA A 61 -3.67 15.45 6.58
C ALA A 61 -2.15 15.58 6.74
N LEU A 62 -1.42 15.80 5.64
CA LEU A 62 0.04 15.96 5.67
C LEU A 62 0.48 17.18 6.49
N LYS A 63 -0.20 18.32 6.34
CA LYS A 63 0.06 19.51 7.18
C LYS A 63 -0.15 19.21 8.66
N TYR A 64 -1.24 18.53 9.00
CA TYR A 64 -1.51 18.13 10.38
C TYR A 64 -0.41 17.22 10.92
N TYR A 65 -0.05 16.16 10.20
CA TYR A 65 0.96 15.20 10.63
C TYR A 65 2.34 15.84 10.79
N LYS A 66 2.72 16.72 9.85
CA LYS A 66 3.95 17.52 9.94
C LYS A 66 3.98 18.37 11.21
N ASN A 67 2.93 19.15 11.46
CA ASN A 67 2.86 20.09 12.58
C ASN A 67 2.78 19.38 13.94
N ASN A 68 2.31 18.13 13.97
CA ASN A 68 2.17 17.34 15.20
C ASN A 68 3.30 16.32 15.41
N GLY A 69 4.39 16.44 14.65
CA GLY A 69 5.63 15.69 14.85
C GLY A 69 5.60 14.24 14.37
N TYR A 70 4.66 13.86 13.51
CA TYR A 70 4.57 12.51 12.93
C TYR A 70 5.68 12.28 11.89
N SER A 71 6.09 11.02 11.77
CA SER A 71 6.71 10.50 10.56
C SER A 71 5.64 9.92 9.64
N VAL A 72 5.81 10.07 8.34
CA VAL A 72 4.89 9.54 7.32
C VAL A 72 5.51 8.29 6.69
N ILE A 73 4.72 7.24 6.56
CA ILE A 73 5.07 6.01 5.85
C ILE A 73 4.12 5.86 4.67
N LEU A 74 4.67 5.86 3.45
CA LEU A 74 3.95 5.55 2.22
C LEU A 74 4.13 4.05 1.91
N LEU A 75 3.09 3.27 2.14
CA LEU A 75 3.06 1.82 2.12
C LEU A 75 2.81 1.24 0.71
N GLY A 76 3.41 1.83 -0.32
CA GLY A 76 3.29 1.38 -1.71
C GLY A 76 2.07 1.92 -2.47
N ASP A 77 2.11 1.80 -3.80
CA ASP A 77 1.10 2.30 -4.73
C ASP A 77 0.77 3.79 -4.53
N VAL A 78 1.81 4.61 -4.37
CA VAL A 78 1.65 6.06 -4.26
C VAL A 78 1.34 6.63 -5.63
N GLU A 79 2.16 6.33 -6.64
CA GLU A 79 1.98 6.81 -8.01
C GLU A 79 1.35 5.73 -8.92
N GLU A 80 0.42 6.14 -9.78
CA GLU A 80 -0.23 5.25 -10.76
C GLU A 80 0.59 5.16 -12.05
N LEU A 81 1.80 4.57 -11.94
CA LEU A 81 2.73 4.44 -13.07
C LEU A 81 2.25 3.45 -14.13
N TRP A 82 1.17 2.69 -13.87
CA TRP A 82 0.61 1.84 -14.91
C TRP A 82 -0.14 2.66 -15.96
N GLN A 83 -0.80 3.74 -15.55
CA GLN A 83 -1.61 4.57 -16.44
C GLN A 83 -0.87 5.83 -16.90
N PHE A 84 -0.04 6.43 -16.04
CA PHE A 84 0.58 7.72 -16.31
C PHE A 84 2.12 7.62 -16.33
N ASP A 85 2.74 8.47 -17.14
CA ASP A 85 4.19 8.64 -17.11
C ASP A 85 4.56 9.47 -15.88
N LEU A 86 5.66 9.13 -15.21
CA LEU A 86 6.10 9.80 -13.98
C LEU A 86 6.20 11.33 -14.15
N ILE A 87 6.71 11.80 -15.30
CA ILE A 87 6.85 13.22 -15.59
C ILE A 87 5.50 13.95 -15.48
N ARG A 88 4.41 13.36 -15.98
CA ARG A 88 3.07 13.98 -15.90
C ARG A 88 2.57 14.06 -14.47
N ILE A 89 2.87 13.04 -13.67
CA ILE A 89 2.51 13.01 -12.24
C ILE A 89 3.31 14.08 -11.50
N GLN A 90 4.62 14.19 -11.77
CA GLN A 90 5.49 15.22 -11.22
C GLN A 90 5.00 16.62 -11.60
N ASP A 91 4.75 16.88 -12.88
CA ASP A 91 4.23 18.17 -13.34
C ASP A 91 2.94 18.58 -12.60
N ARG A 92 2.09 17.61 -12.23
CA ARG A 92 0.84 17.88 -11.51
C ARG A 92 1.02 18.10 -10.00
N TYR A 93 1.87 17.29 -9.37
CA TYR A 93 1.90 17.16 -7.90
C TYR A 93 3.21 17.63 -7.24
N ASP A 94 4.19 18.10 -8.01
CA ASP A 94 5.48 18.50 -7.46
C ASP A 94 5.38 19.69 -6.51
N LYS A 95 4.64 20.74 -6.90
CA LYS A 95 4.45 21.99 -6.12
C LYS A 95 3.37 21.90 -5.03
N ASN A 96 2.90 20.70 -4.70
CA ASN A 96 1.91 20.52 -3.64
C ASN A 96 2.17 19.30 -2.77
N ILE A 97 1.88 18.09 -3.21
CA ILE A 97 2.00 16.85 -2.45
C ILE A 97 3.47 16.54 -2.25
N TYR A 98 4.29 16.53 -3.32
CA TYR A 98 5.70 16.19 -3.18
C TYR A 98 6.47 17.28 -2.43
N GLU A 99 6.24 18.57 -2.71
CA GLU A 99 6.81 19.66 -1.94
C GLU A 99 6.45 19.56 -0.45
N LEU A 100 5.19 19.28 -0.13
CA LEU A 100 4.77 19.12 1.26
C LEU A 100 5.44 17.92 1.93
N LEU A 101 5.55 16.77 1.24
CA LEU A 101 6.27 15.60 1.74
C LEU A 101 7.77 15.90 1.95
N ARG A 102 8.44 16.52 0.97
CA ARG A 102 9.85 16.96 1.09
C ARG A 102 10.06 17.96 2.21
N SER A 103 9.04 18.75 2.55
CA SER A 103 9.14 19.76 3.61
C SER A 103 9.10 19.19 5.03
N PHE A 104 8.85 17.88 5.22
CA PHE A 104 8.95 17.25 6.54
C PHE A 104 10.39 17.35 7.06
N PRO A 105 10.59 17.75 8.32
CA PRO A 105 11.94 17.96 8.85
C PRO A 105 12.67 16.62 9.03
N GLY A 106 13.92 16.56 8.57
CA GLY A 106 14.79 15.39 8.71
C GLY A 106 14.30 14.16 7.92
N ASN A 107 14.72 12.97 8.33
CA ASN A 107 14.32 11.71 7.68
C ASN A 107 12.98 11.20 8.25
N LYS A 108 11.90 12.00 8.10
CA LYS A 108 10.56 11.67 8.62
C LYS A 108 9.58 11.14 7.58
N VAL A 109 9.95 11.15 6.31
CA VAL A 109 9.17 10.49 5.25
C VAL A 109 9.87 9.19 4.89
N HIS A 110 9.10 8.12 4.85
CA HIS A 110 9.58 6.80 4.49
C HIS A 110 8.60 6.22 3.49
N ARG A 111 9.09 5.38 2.58
CA ARG A 111 8.22 4.65 1.68
C ARG A 111 8.72 3.23 1.45
N ILE A 112 7.80 2.37 1.08
CA ILE A 112 8.06 1.12 0.36
C ILE A 112 7.40 1.19 -1.01
N PHE A 113 7.82 0.33 -1.94
CA PHE A 113 7.13 0.22 -3.22
C PHE A 113 6.00 -0.81 -3.14
N GLY A 114 4.97 -0.58 -3.94
CA GLY A 114 3.92 -1.51 -4.30
C GLY A 114 4.05 -2.01 -5.74
N ASN A 115 2.99 -2.61 -6.26
CA ASN A 115 3.00 -3.16 -7.62
C ASN A 115 2.77 -2.09 -8.70
N HIS A 116 2.11 -0.98 -8.37
CA HIS A 116 1.90 0.15 -9.28
C HIS A 116 3.17 0.98 -9.46
N ASP A 117 3.98 1.10 -8.41
CA ASP A 117 5.18 1.94 -8.38
C ASP A 117 6.49 1.13 -8.22
N ARG A 118 6.49 -0.15 -8.64
CA ARG A 118 7.66 -1.04 -8.64
C ARG A 118 8.88 -0.51 -9.41
N GLU A 119 8.68 0.50 -10.26
CA GLU A 119 9.72 1.14 -11.07
C GLU A 119 10.68 2.01 -10.25
N TRP A 120 10.52 2.17 -8.93
CA TRP A 120 11.52 2.81 -8.06
C TRP A 120 12.89 2.10 -7.97
N LYS A 121 13.13 1.06 -8.78
CA LYS A 121 14.48 0.60 -9.11
C LYS A 121 15.22 1.57 -10.04
N ARG A 122 14.53 2.33 -10.91
CA ARG A 122 14.98 3.43 -11.80
C ARG A 122 13.73 4.17 -12.34
N PRO A 123 13.45 5.46 -12.06
CA PRO A 123 14.34 6.60 -11.76
C PRO A 123 14.39 7.03 -10.27
N SER A 124 15.07 8.15 -9.97
CA SER A 124 15.16 8.75 -8.63
C SER A 124 13.79 9.15 -8.08
N ASP A 125 13.55 8.84 -6.81
CA ASP A 125 12.31 9.15 -6.10
C ASP A 125 12.10 10.68 -5.97
N PRO A 126 10.94 11.23 -6.39
CA PRO A 126 10.64 12.67 -6.27
C PRO A 126 10.50 13.16 -4.83
N ILE A 127 10.30 12.24 -3.87
CA ILE A 127 10.08 12.56 -2.46
C ILE A 127 11.36 12.39 -1.65
N LEU A 128 12.16 11.36 -1.95
CA LEU A 128 13.36 11.01 -1.18
C LEU A 128 14.63 11.43 -1.90
N ASN A 129 15.41 12.30 -1.26
CA ASN A 129 16.81 12.57 -1.59
C ASN A 129 17.71 11.72 -0.69
N ASP A 130 17.73 10.40 -0.89
CA ASP A 130 18.65 9.51 -0.17
C ASP A 130 19.84 9.13 -1.06
N GLU A 131 20.97 9.82 -0.86
CA GLU A 131 22.23 9.53 -1.57
C GLU A 131 22.76 8.11 -1.28
N ASN A 132 22.31 7.46 -0.19
CA ASN A 132 22.72 6.11 0.19
C ASN A 132 21.83 5.00 -0.40
N LEU A 133 20.75 5.36 -1.09
CA LEU A 133 19.93 4.43 -1.87
C LEU A 133 19.99 4.86 -3.35
N PRO A 134 21.16 4.70 -4.01
CA PRO A 134 21.34 5.15 -5.39
C PRO A 134 20.31 4.51 -6.33
N HIS A 135 19.82 3.30 -6.03
CA HIS A 135 18.78 2.62 -6.81
C HIS A 135 17.95 1.68 -5.91
N GLY A 136 16.76 2.12 -5.48
CA GLY A 136 15.76 1.22 -4.90
C GLY A 136 15.13 1.72 -3.60
N THR A 137 13.80 1.61 -3.54
CA THR A 137 13.03 1.73 -2.30
C THR A 137 12.94 0.37 -1.59
N HIS A 138 12.81 0.37 -0.27
CA HIS A 138 12.63 -0.86 0.52
C HIS A 138 11.32 -1.58 0.15
N GLU A 139 11.27 -2.91 0.32
CA GLU A 139 10.05 -3.69 0.02
C GLU A 139 9.16 -3.85 1.26
N ALA A 140 9.75 -3.70 2.45
CA ALA A 140 9.06 -3.78 3.72
C ALA A 140 9.67 -2.85 4.76
N ILE A 141 8.91 -2.54 5.80
CA ILE A 141 9.36 -1.81 6.98
C ILE A 141 9.08 -2.66 8.22
N MET A 142 10.01 -2.67 9.17
CA MET A 142 9.78 -3.15 10.53
C MET A 142 9.75 -1.95 11.48
N LEU A 143 8.66 -1.76 12.22
CA LEU A 143 8.61 -0.78 13.31
C LEU A 143 8.88 -1.51 14.63
N GLY A 144 10.00 -1.15 15.27
CA GLY A 144 10.48 -1.91 16.43
C GLY A 144 10.75 -3.36 16.05
N ASP A 145 10.25 -4.29 16.86
CA ASP A 145 10.36 -5.74 16.62
C ASP A 145 8.99 -6.41 16.39
N ASP A 146 7.89 -5.66 16.53
CA ASP A 146 6.55 -6.22 16.65
C ASP A 146 5.61 -5.88 15.48
N ILE A 147 5.91 -4.85 14.68
CA ILE A 147 5.02 -4.38 13.61
C ILE A 147 5.72 -4.49 12.26
N PHE A 148 5.25 -5.42 11.43
CA PHE A 148 5.74 -5.67 10.10
C PHE A 148 4.82 -5.04 9.06
N LEU A 149 5.39 -4.19 8.21
CA LEU A 149 4.69 -3.42 7.20
C LEU A 149 5.10 -3.88 5.81
N VAL A 150 4.13 -4.26 4.99
CA VAL A 150 4.31 -4.65 3.57
C VAL A 150 3.22 -4.02 2.73
N HIS A 151 3.41 -3.85 1.42
CA HIS A 151 2.34 -3.33 0.59
C HIS A 151 1.21 -4.38 0.41
N GLY A 152 1.56 -5.65 0.21
CA GLY A 152 0.61 -6.77 0.13
C GLY A 152 0.56 -7.47 -1.23
N HIS A 153 1.40 -7.07 -2.19
CA HIS A 153 1.58 -7.77 -3.48
C HIS A 153 2.67 -8.86 -3.43
N GLN A 154 3.49 -8.87 -2.37
CA GLN A 154 4.68 -9.70 -2.25
C GLN A 154 4.38 -11.20 -2.39
N GLY A 155 4.95 -11.82 -3.43
CA GLY A 155 4.83 -13.27 -3.67
C GLY A 155 3.54 -13.69 -4.36
N ASP A 156 2.64 -12.75 -4.66
CA ASP A 156 1.42 -13.01 -5.43
C ASP A 156 1.74 -12.95 -6.93
N TYR A 157 1.76 -14.12 -7.57
CA TYR A 157 2.10 -14.28 -8.97
C TYR A 157 1.20 -13.45 -9.89
N PHE A 158 -0.08 -13.30 -9.56
CA PHE A 158 -1.03 -12.56 -10.38
C PHE A 158 -0.84 -11.05 -10.25
N CYS A 159 -0.64 -10.56 -9.03
CA CYS A 159 -0.33 -9.15 -8.79
C CYS A 159 1.05 -8.76 -9.36
N ASP A 160 2.02 -9.68 -9.45
CA ASP A 160 3.39 -9.38 -9.89
C ASP A 160 3.67 -9.63 -11.38
N LYS A 161 3.02 -10.60 -12.05
CA LYS A 161 3.25 -10.89 -13.49
C LYS A 161 2.22 -10.31 -14.44
N VAL A 162 0.96 -10.13 -14.01
CA VAL A 162 -0.06 -9.51 -14.88
C VAL A 162 0.19 -8.01 -15.06
N VAL A 163 1.07 -7.42 -14.23
CA VAL A 163 1.59 -6.04 -14.31
C VAL A 163 2.02 -5.62 -15.71
N TRP A 164 2.73 -6.47 -16.45
CA TRP A 164 3.23 -6.11 -17.78
C TRP A 164 2.11 -6.07 -18.82
N PHE A 165 1.14 -6.96 -18.71
CA PHE A 165 -0.03 -7.02 -19.60
C PHE A 165 -1.05 -5.90 -19.27
N SER A 166 -1.28 -5.62 -17.98
CA SER A 166 -2.16 -4.54 -17.54
C SER A 166 -1.62 -3.15 -17.89
N LYS A 167 -0.30 -2.92 -17.76
CA LYS A 167 0.37 -1.67 -18.19
C LYS A 167 0.18 -1.39 -19.68
N PHE A 168 0.34 -2.42 -20.53
CA PHE A 168 0.20 -2.29 -21.98
C PHE A 168 -1.23 -1.86 -22.37
N TRP A 169 -2.26 -2.47 -21.77
CA TRP A 169 -3.65 -2.09 -22.00
C TRP A 169 -4.03 -0.76 -21.33
N ALA A 170 -3.55 -0.47 -20.13
CA ALA A 170 -3.82 0.80 -19.45
C ALA A 170 -3.30 2.01 -20.24
N ARG A 171 -2.15 1.87 -20.93
CA ARG A 171 -1.59 2.93 -21.78
C ARG A 171 -2.19 2.95 -23.19
N GLY A 172 -2.42 1.79 -23.80
CA GLY A 172 -2.96 1.68 -25.17
C GLY A 172 -4.48 1.87 -25.27
N ALA A 173 -5.23 1.51 -24.23
CA ALA A 173 -6.70 1.59 -24.20
C ALA A 173 -7.22 2.86 -23.52
N LYS A 174 -6.40 3.90 -23.34
CA LYS A 174 -6.85 5.20 -22.78
C LYS A 174 -8.09 5.76 -23.47
N SER A 175 -8.20 5.56 -24.78
CA SER A 175 -9.37 5.97 -25.58
C SER A 175 -10.61 5.09 -25.36
N LEU A 176 -10.45 3.88 -24.80
CA LEU A 176 -11.51 2.95 -24.46
C LEU A 176 -11.92 3.01 -22.98
N VAL A 177 -11.13 3.65 -22.10
CA VAL A 177 -11.53 3.88 -20.69
C VAL A 177 -12.87 4.63 -20.58
N PRO A 178 -13.18 5.66 -21.41
CA PRO A 178 -14.51 6.28 -21.44
C PRO A 178 -15.61 5.31 -21.89
N VAL A 179 -15.29 4.41 -22.83
CA VAL A 179 -16.21 3.40 -23.37
C VAL A 179 -16.47 2.31 -22.33
N GLY A 180 -15.44 1.82 -21.65
CA GLY A 180 -15.56 0.89 -20.52
C GLY A 180 -16.40 1.45 -19.38
N LYS A 181 -16.22 2.73 -19.03
CA LYS A 181 -17.09 3.44 -18.06
C LYS A 181 -18.54 3.55 -18.55
N MET A 182 -18.77 3.74 -19.86
CA MET A 182 -20.11 3.76 -20.46
C MET A 182 -20.80 2.38 -20.42
N PHE A 183 -20.02 1.29 -20.43
CA PHE A 183 -20.50 -0.09 -20.27
C PHE A 183 -20.41 -0.62 -18.83
N GLY A 184 -20.17 0.23 -17.83
CA GLY A 184 -20.18 -0.15 -16.40
C GLY A 184 -18.93 -0.86 -15.90
N TYR A 185 -17.84 -0.93 -16.68
CA TYR A 185 -16.54 -1.37 -16.20
C TYR A 185 -15.84 -0.20 -15.49
N GLU A 186 -16.14 -0.04 -14.20
CA GLU A 186 -15.37 0.84 -13.31
C GLU A 186 -14.13 0.11 -12.78
N ASN A 187 -13.10 0.87 -12.39
CA ASN A 187 -12.02 0.34 -11.55
C ASN A 187 -12.69 -0.43 -10.40
N ARG A 188 -12.25 -1.67 -10.13
CA ARG A 188 -12.80 -2.45 -9.01
C ARG A 188 -12.65 -1.56 -7.77
N SER A 189 -13.78 -1.06 -7.28
CA SER A 189 -13.80 -0.31 -6.04
C SER A 189 -13.17 -1.19 -4.97
N ALA A 190 -12.50 -0.56 -3.99
CA ALA A 190 -12.17 -1.27 -2.77
C ALA A 190 -13.42 -2.02 -2.31
N GLU A 191 -13.30 -3.32 -2.11
CA GLU A 191 -14.44 -4.13 -1.75
C GLU A 191 -14.93 -3.59 -0.40
N LYS A 192 -16.18 -3.12 -0.34
CA LYS A 192 -16.80 -2.62 0.91
C LYS A 192 -17.00 -3.74 1.95
N SER A 193 -16.59 -4.95 1.63
CA SER A 193 -16.74 -6.12 2.47
C SER A 193 -15.64 -6.17 3.53
N GLN A 194 -16.06 -6.21 4.79
CA GLN A 194 -15.18 -6.50 5.92
C GLN A 194 -14.97 -8.01 6.13
N ILE A 195 -15.45 -8.84 5.18
CA ILE A 195 -15.31 -10.30 5.25
C ILE A 195 -13.93 -10.69 4.69
N PRO A 196 -13.05 -11.31 5.49
CA PRO A 196 -11.76 -11.77 4.99
C PRO A 196 -11.92 -12.80 3.88
N LYS A 197 -11.27 -12.54 2.75
CA LYS A 197 -11.11 -13.52 1.68
C LYS A 197 -9.89 -14.40 2.01
N ASN A 198 -9.50 -15.25 1.07
CA ASN A 198 -8.44 -16.22 1.31
C ASN A 198 -7.09 -15.56 1.60
N ARG A 199 -6.79 -14.42 0.95
CA ARG A 199 -5.52 -13.70 1.13
C ARG A 199 -5.41 -13.08 2.52
N GLU A 200 -6.47 -12.47 3.04
CA GLU A 200 -6.45 -11.87 4.37
C GLU A 200 -6.38 -12.94 5.47
N LYS A 201 -7.05 -14.10 5.28
CA LYS A 201 -6.91 -15.25 6.18
C LYS A 201 -5.47 -15.78 6.18
N LEU A 202 -4.84 -15.84 5.02
CA LEU A 202 -3.44 -16.27 4.87
C LEU A 202 -2.50 -15.33 5.64
N TYR A 203 -2.62 -14.02 5.43
CA TYR A 203 -1.85 -12.99 6.14
C TYR A 203 -2.08 -13.04 7.64
N TYR A 204 -3.33 -13.16 8.07
CA TYR A 204 -3.68 -13.29 9.47
C TYR A 204 -3.03 -14.51 10.14
N ASN A 205 -3.15 -15.69 9.52
CA ASN A 205 -2.57 -16.91 10.07
C ASN A 205 -1.05 -16.82 10.12
N TRP A 206 -0.41 -16.34 9.05
CA TRP A 206 1.03 -16.12 9.03
C TRP A 206 1.49 -15.15 10.13
N ALA A 207 0.81 -14.02 10.31
CA ALA A 207 1.13 -13.03 11.32
C ALA A 207 0.95 -13.59 12.74
N LYS A 208 -0.11 -14.37 12.96
CA LYS A 208 -0.37 -15.07 14.23
C LYS A 208 0.74 -16.06 14.56
N ASP A 209 1.16 -16.87 13.60
CA ASP A 209 2.19 -17.89 13.80
C ASP A 209 3.56 -17.26 14.10
N ASN A 210 3.85 -16.09 13.49
CA ASN A 210 5.08 -15.33 13.73
C ASN A 210 4.98 -14.33 14.89
N LYS A 211 3.82 -14.24 15.57
CA LYS A 211 3.56 -13.33 16.69
C LYS A 211 3.88 -11.86 16.38
N VAL A 212 3.52 -11.42 15.17
CA VAL A 212 3.78 -10.06 14.68
C VAL A 212 2.47 -9.39 14.28
N ILE A 213 2.40 -8.06 14.41
CA ILE A 213 1.34 -7.25 13.83
C ILE A 213 1.70 -7.00 12.36
N LEU A 214 0.90 -7.54 11.44
CA LEU A 214 1.06 -7.31 10.01
C LEU A 214 0.11 -6.20 9.54
N ILE A 215 0.66 -5.15 8.92
CA ILE A 215 -0.12 -4.09 8.26
C ILE A 215 0.18 -4.12 6.77
N CYS A 216 -0.87 -4.07 5.95
CA CYS A 216 -0.77 -4.07 4.49
C CYS A 216 -1.80 -3.16 3.82
N GLY A 217 -1.49 -2.67 2.62
CA GLY A 217 -2.35 -1.80 1.83
C GLY A 217 -3.24 -2.54 0.82
N HIS A 218 -2.60 -3.24 -0.13
CA HIS A 218 -3.16 -3.80 -1.36
C HIS A 218 -4.16 -4.98 -1.20
N THR A 219 -4.64 -5.28 -0.01
CA THR A 219 -5.63 -6.37 0.14
C THR A 219 -7.00 -5.97 -0.42
N HIS A 220 -7.24 -4.67 -0.68
CA HIS A 220 -8.51 -4.11 -1.17
C HIS A 220 -9.73 -4.42 -0.28
N ASN A 221 -9.53 -4.98 0.92
CA ASN A 221 -10.54 -5.19 1.96
C ASN A 221 -10.09 -4.45 3.22
N ALA A 222 -10.87 -3.50 3.69
CA ALA A 222 -10.57 -2.77 4.93
C ALA A 222 -10.92 -3.64 6.15
N ILE A 223 -9.95 -4.44 6.61
CA ILE A 223 -10.14 -5.36 7.74
C ILE A 223 -9.32 -4.85 8.92
N PHE A 224 -10.01 -4.23 9.87
CA PHE A 224 -9.42 -3.74 11.12
C PHE A 224 -9.91 -4.61 12.29
N ALA A 225 -9.34 -5.81 12.44
CA ALA A 225 -9.51 -6.63 13.63
C ALA A 225 -8.56 -7.84 13.59
N SER A 226 -8.04 -8.23 14.76
CA SER A 226 -7.35 -9.52 14.98
C SER A 226 -8.31 -10.73 14.94
N ARG A 227 -9.58 -10.52 14.55
CA ARG A 227 -10.58 -11.55 14.31
C ARG A 227 -11.31 -11.24 13.02
N SER A 228 -11.51 -12.26 12.18
CA SER A 228 -12.38 -12.12 11.03
C SER A 228 -13.78 -11.73 11.49
N TYR A 229 -14.46 -10.87 10.73
CA TYR A 229 -15.87 -10.55 10.94
C TYR A 229 -16.74 -11.83 11.00
N TYR A 230 -16.33 -12.87 10.26
CA TYR A 230 -16.91 -14.22 10.35
C TYR A 230 -16.83 -14.85 11.75
N TRP A 231 -15.66 -14.81 12.42
CA TRP A 231 -15.52 -15.35 13.77
C TRP A 231 -16.30 -14.53 14.78
N TRP A 232 -16.31 -13.20 14.62
CA TRP A 232 -17.16 -12.32 15.43
C TRP A 232 -18.64 -12.68 15.26
N LEU A 233 -19.13 -12.81 14.02
CA LEU A 233 -20.51 -13.22 13.73
C LEU A 233 -20.84 -14.59 14.33
N LYS A 234 -19.94 -15.58 14.21
CA LYS A 234 -20.13 -16.90 14.81
C LYS A 234 -20.28 -16.84 16.33
N GLU A 235 -19.50 -16.01 17.00
CA GLU A 235 -19.65 -15.82 18.44
C GLU A 235 -20.94 -15.08 18.82
N GLN A 236 -21.34 -14.06 18.04
CA GLN A 236 -22.63 -13.39 18.26
C GLN A 236 -23.81 -14.36 18.09
N ILE A 237 -23.76 -15.23 17.08
CA ILE A 237 -24.76 -16.29 16.88
C ILE A 237 -24.77 -17.24 18.09
N LYS A 238 -23.60 -17.73 18.51
CA LYS A 238 -23.47 -18.62 19.66
C LYS A 238 -23.97 -17.98 20.96
N GLN A 239 -23.71 -16.69 21.19
CA GLN A 239 -24.24 -15.95 22.34
C GLN A 239 -25.77 -15.87 22.30
N LYS A 240 -26.35 -15.56 21.14
CA LYS A 240 -27.81 -15.50 20.95
C LYS A 240 -28.49 -16.86 21.12
N GLU A 241 -27.83 -17.94 20.74
CA GLU A 241 -28.32 -19.31 20.96
C GLU A 241 -28.31 -19.71 22.44
N LEU A 242 -27.39 -19.17 23.24
CA LEU A 242 -27.30 -19.40 24.69
C LEU A 242 -28.29 -18.54 25.51
N GLU A 243 -28.76 -17.43 24.95
CA GLU A 243 -29.80 -16.55 25.52
C GLU A 243 -31.22 -17.09 25.31
N ARG A 244 -31.38 -18.22 24.61
CA ARG A 244 -32.65 -18.81 24.19
C ARG A 244 -33.01 -20.03 25.02
#